data_AF-A0AB37IJL9-F1
#
_entry.id   AF-A0AB37IJL9-F1
#
_cell.length_a   1.000
_cell.length_b   1.000
_cell.length_c   1.000
_cell.angle_alpha   90.00
_cell.angle_beta   90.00
_cell.angle_gamma   90.00
#
_symmetry.space_group_name_H-M   'P 1'
#
loop_
_entity.id
_entity.type
_entity.pdbx_description
1 polymer ?
#
loop_
_entity_poly.entity_id
_entity_poly.type
_entity_poly.pdbx_seq_one_letter_code
_entity_poly.pdbx_strand_id
1 'polypeptide(L)'
;MIRNRLSILLAERGIKATKVANDTGIARSTLSKITNNSSEKIDYSTINTLCRYLKITPCDFFEYEPFDVSFFVSLEKTYTEDNVLFYYDIEAFMNIYDADGKHTVEYTGVFELDGQGYFAFYLEPASNDDVNLVDMYLHDVSQTFITDITTKFKTKLIHVAKETGNYIIDMNDHITINLFDKKKTN
;
A
#
# COMPACT_ATOMS: atom_id res chain seq x y z
N MET A 1 -10.21 2.28 8.06
CA MET A 1 -9.59 2.88 6.87
C MET A 1 -10.64 3.49 5.97
N ILE A 2 -10.62 4.82 5.87
CA ILE A 2 -11.47 5.57 4.93
C ILE A 2 -10.64 5.94 3.69
N ARG A 3 -11.25 5.83 2.52
CA ARG A 3 -10.65 6.28 1.26
C ARG A 3 -11.71 6.86 0.34
N ASN A 4 -11.29 7.65 -0.65
CA ASN A 4 -12.19 8.15 -1.68
C ASN A 4 -12.08 7.37 -2.99
N ARG A 5 -13.17 7.37 -3.75
CA ARG A 5 -13.33 6.69 -5.03
C ARG A 5 -13.18 7.62 -6.22
N LEU A 6 -12.62 8.82 -6.05
CA LEU A 6 -12.66 9.85 -7.10
C LEU A 6 -11.99 9.37 -8.39
N SER A 7 -10.85 8.67 -8.32
CA SER A 7 -10.18 8.12 -9.50
C SER A 7 -11.09 7.15 -10.28
N ILE A 8 -11.77 6.24 -9.58
CA ILE A 8 -12.71 5.27 -10.15
C ILE A 8 -13.90 5.99 -10.78
N LEU A 9 -14.54 6.90 -10.02
CA LEU A 9 -15.72 7.66 -10.45
C LEU A 9 -15.44 8.51 -11.70
N LEU A 10 -14.22 9.03 -11.84
CA LEU A 10 -13.77 9.78 -13.01
C LEU A 10 -13.51 8.86 -14.21
N ALA A 11 -12.87 7.71 -13.99
CA ALA A 11 -12.62 6.72 -15.03
C ALA A 11 -13.92 6.15 -15.62
N GLU A 12 -14.87 5.75 -14.77
CA GLU A 12 -16.20 5.25 -15.17
C GLU A 12 -16.98 6.23 -16.05
N ARG A 13 -16.76 7.53 -15.85
CA ARG A 13 -17.44 8.62 -16.58
C ARG A 13 -16.60 9.18 -17.74
N GLY A 14 -15.38 8.69 -17.95
CA GLY A 14 -14.45 9.24 -18.95
C GLY A 14 -14.05 10.70 -18.71
N ILE A 15 -14.09 11.18 -17.47
CA ILE A 15 -13.82 12.58 -17.10
C ILE A 15 -12.37 12.71 -16.62
N LYS A 16 -11.60 13.63 -17.21
CA LYS A 16 -10.25 13.93 -16.74
C LYS A 16 -10.30 14.86 -15.52
N ALA A 17 -9.40 14.65 -14.55
CA ALA A 17 -9.26 15.52 -13.39
C ALA A 17 -9.03 17.00 -13.76
N THR A 18 -8.39 17.28 -14.91
CA THR A 18 -8.21 18.63 -15.44
C THR A 18 -9.52 19.33 -15.81
N LYS A 19 -10.52 18.57 -16.29
CA LYS A 19 -11.86 19.08 -16.58
C LYS A 19 -12.61 19.38 -15.28
N VAL A 20 -12.52 18.49 -14.30
CA VAL A 20 -13.08 18.70 -12.95
C VAL A 20 -12.53 19.99 -12.35
N ALA A 21 -11.21 20.19 -12.41
CA ALA A 21 -10.55 21.39 -11.90
C ALA A 21 -11.10 22.67 -12.55
N ASN A 22 -11.25 22.65 -13.88
CA ASN A 22 -11.79 23.77 -14.63
C ASN A 22 -13.25 24.09 -14.25
N ASP A 23 -14.08 23.07 -14.08
CA ASP A 23 -15.51 23.24 -13.87
C ASP A 23 -15.89 23.55 -12.42
N THR A 24 -15.09 23.05 -11.47
CA THR A 24 -15.37 23.16 -10.03
C THR A 24 -14.56 24.27 -9.35
N GLY A 25 -13.50 24.78 -10.01
CA GLY A 25 -12.56 25.72 -9.40
C GLY A 25 -11.62 25.09 -8.37
N ILE A 26 -11.70 23.77 -8.12
CA ILE A 26 -10.78 23.09 -7.20
C ILE A 26 -9.39 23.06 -7.85
N ALA A 27 -8.37 23.44 -7.08
CA ALA A 27 -6.99 23.43 -7.55
C ALA A 27 -6.57 22.04 -8.04
N ARG A 28 -5.83 21.98 -9.16
CA ARG A 28 -5.34 20.72 -9.74
C ARG A 28 -4.47 19.92 -8.78
N SER A 29 -3.65 20.60 -7.97
CA SER A 29 -2.83 19.97 -6.93
C SER A 29 -3.69 19.28 -5.87
N THR A 30 -4.78 19.91 -5.44
CA THR A 30 -5.75 19.32 -4.51
C THR A 30 -6.46 18.12 -5.13
N LEU A 31 -6.97 18.25 -6.35
CA LEU A 31 -7.60 17.13 -7.06
C LEU A 31 -6.64 15.97 -7.25
N SER A 32 -5.38 16.23 -7.59
CA SER A 32 -4.35 15.20 -7.74
C SER A 32 -4.16 14.40 -6.44
N LYS A 33 -4.08 15.09 -5.29
CA LYS A 33 -3.99 14.41 -3.98
C LYS A 33 -5.22 13.57 -3.68
N ILE A 34 -6.41 14.10 -3.95
CA ILE A 34 -7.67 13.37 -3.73
C ILE A 34 -7.74 12.14 -4.64
N THR A 35 -7.51 12.30 -5.95
CA THR A 35 -7.56 11.17 -6.90
C THR A 35 -6.57 10.07 -6.56
N ASN A 36 -5.43 10.42 -5.96
CA ASN A 36 -4.38 9.49 -5.56
C ASN A 36 -4.53 9.00 -4.11
N ASN A 37 -5.64 9.30 -3.43
CA ASN A 37 -5.85 8.97 -2.01
C ASN A 37 -4.72 9.41 -1.07
N SER A 38 -3.97 10.46 -1.44
CA SER A 38 -2.84 11.00 -0.68
C SER A 38 -3.17 12.31 0.05
N SER A 39 -4.45 12.68 0.10
CA SER A 39 -4.93 13.80 0.91
C SER A 39 -5.13 13.39 2.37
N GLU A 40 -4.43 14.03 3.29
CA GLU A 40 -4.63 13.84 4.75
C GLU A 40 -5.98 14.41 5.22
N LYS A 41 -6.50 15.41 4.51
CA LYS A 41 -7.73 16.14 4.84
C LYS A 41 -8.44 16.59 3.57
N ILE A 42 -9.77 16.53 3.59
CA ILE A 42 -10.63 17.03 2.54
C ILE A 42 -11.74 17.84 3.21
N ASP A 43 -11.86 19.12 2.87
CA ASP A 43 -12.88 19.99 3.43
C ASP A 43 -14.28 19.59 2.95
N TYR A 44 -15.30 19.75 3.81
CA TYR A 44 -16.69 19.46 3.44
C TYR A 44 -17.17 20.24 2.22
N SER A 45 -16.72 21.47 2.02
CA SER A 45 -17.04 22.27 0.83
C SER A 45 -16.53 21.61 -0.46
N THR A 46 -15.35 21.00 -0.40
CA THR A 46 -14.74 20.25 -1.52
C THR A 46 -15.54 18.98 -1.79
N ILE A 47 -15.87 18.20 -0.75
CA ILE A 47 -16.70 16.98 -0.87
C ILE A 47 -18.06 17.34 -1.47
N ASN A 48 -18.74 18.36 -0.94
CA ASN A 48 -20.04 18.81 -1.44
C ASN A 48 -19.98 19.24 -2.91
N THR A 49 -18.92 19.96 -3.30
CA THR A 49 -18.70 20.38 -4.69
C THR A 49 -18.50 19.18 -5.62
N LEU A 50 -17.67 18.21 -5.23
CA LEU A 50 -17.44 16.98 -6.00
C LEU A 50 -18.69 16.12 -6.09
N CYS A 51 -19.43 15.95 -4.99
CA CYS A 51 -20.69 15.21 -4.95
C CYS A 51 -21.71 15.83 -5.92
N ARG A 52 -21.89 17.16 -5.88
CA ARG A 52 -22.79 17.87 -6.80
C ARG A 52 -22.34 17.77 -8.26
N TYR A 53 -21.04 17.90 -8.52
CA TYR A 53 -20.48 17.81 -9.88
C TYR A 53 -20.69 16.42 -10.49
N LEU A 54 -20.40 15.37 -9.71
CA LEU A 54 -20.50 13.98 -10.16
C LEU A 54 -21.92 13.40 -10.04
N LYS A 55 -22.84 14.15 -9.41
CA LYS A 55 -24.22 13.76 -9.08
C LYS A 55 -24.26 12.48 -8.24
N ILE A 56 -23.49 12.46 -7.16
CA ILE A 56 -23.37 11.34 -6.22
C ILE A 56 -23.56 11.81 -4.79
N THR A 57 -23.69 10.86 -3.86
CA THR A 57 -23.72 11.09 -2.42
C THR A 57 -22.34 10.89 -1.79
N PRO A 58 -22.12 11.31 -0.53
CA PRO A 58 -20.90 10.98 0.20
C PRO A 58 -20.65 9.47 0.34
N CYS A 59 -21.71 8.66 0.44
CA CYS A 59 -21.60 7.19 0.50
C CYS A 59 -21.09 6.58 -0.81
N ASP A 60 -21.36 7.23 -1.95
CA ASP A 60 -20.80 6.82 -3.23
C ASP A 60 -19.36 7.31 -3.43
N PHE A 61 -18.96 8.37 -2.70
CA PHE A 61 -17.64 9.00 -2.82
C PHE A 61 -16.60 8.31 -1.93
N PHE A 62 -16.98 7.91 -0.72
CA PHE A 62 -16.10 7.24 0.23
C PHE A 62 -16.35 5.75 0.30
N GLU A 63 -15.29 4.99 0.55
CA GLU A 63 -15.37 3.61 1.02
C GLU A 63 -14.70 3.51 2.38
N TYR A 64 -15.16 2.57 3.18
CA TYR A 64 -14.73 2.40 4.55
C TYR A 64 -14.57 0.93 4.89
N GLU A 65 -13.40 0.59 5.42
CA GLU A 65 -13.14 -0.67 6.11
C GLU A 65 -13.00 -0.41 7.62
N PRO A 66 -13.52 -1.28 8.49
CA PRO A 66 -13.57 -1.07 9.94
C PRO A 66 -12.23 -1.27 10.66
N PHE A 67 -11.11 -1.14 9.95
CA PHE A 67 -9.77 -1.23 10.49
C PHE A 67 -8.81 -0.30 9.74
N ASP A 68 -7.75 0.19 10.38
CA ASP A 68 -6.61 0.85 9.75
C ASP A 68 -5.39 -0.06 9.71
N VAL A 69 -4.46 0.20 8.80
CA VAL A 69 -3.20 -0.58 8.70
C VAL A 69 -1.97 0.32 8.76
N SER A 70 -0.91 -0.17 9.41
CA SER A 70 0.43 0.42 9.36
C SER A 70 1.50 -0.66 9.19
N PHE A 71 2.66 -0.29 8.66
CA PHE A 71 3.72 -1.24 8.36
C PHE A 71 5.01 -0.86 9.07
N PHE A 72 5.63 -1.87 9.69
CA PHE A 72 7.01 -1.81 10.16
C PHE A 72 7.84 -2.80 9.33
N VAL A 73 9.06 -2.41 9.02
CA VAL A 73 10.02 -3.24 8.29
C VAL A 73 11.39 -3.01 8.94
N SER A 74 12.08 -4.10 9.21
CA SER A 74 13.49 -4.16 9.60
C SER A 74 14.24 -5.01 8.58
N LEU A 75 15.49 -4.63 8.31
CA LEU A 75 16.40 -5.34 7.43
C LEU A 75 17.67 -5.68 8.20
N GLU A 76 18.01 -6.96 8.29
CA GLU A 76 19.25 -7.43 8.89
C GLU A 76 20.18 -7.97 7.81
N LYS A 77 21.41 -7.45 7.75
CA LYS A 77 22.35 -7.80 6.69
C LYS A 77 22.97 -9.18 6.95
N THR A 78 22.89 -10.04 5.94
CA THR A 78 23.46 -11.39 5.95
C THR A 78 24.55 -11.49 4.86
N TYR A 79 25.74 -11.96 5.24
CA TYR A 79 26.90 -12.08 4.34
C TYR A 79 26.96 -13.46 3.69
N THR A 80 27.33 -13.52 2.40
CA THR A 80 27.71 -14.76 1.71
C THR A 80 29.23 -14.84 1.57
N GLU A 81 29.76 -16.07 1.53
CA GLU A 81 31.21 -16.34 1.45
C GLU A 81 31.90 -15.65 0.27
N ASP A 82 31.17 -15.38 -0.82
CA ASP A 82 31.72 -14.83 -2.06
C ASP A 82 31.66 -13.29 -2.17
N ASN A 83 31.01 -12.56 -1.24
CA ASN A 83 30.87 -11.08 -1.26
C ASN A 83 30.32 -10.44 -2.56
N VAL A 84 29.86 -11.24 -3.53
CA VAL A 84 29.27 -10.75 -4.79
C VAL A 84 27.76 -10.47 -4.65
N LEU A 85 27.10 -11.14 -3.71
CA LEU A 85 25.67 -11.04 -3.45
C LEU A 85 25.44 -10.59 -2.00
N PHE A 86 24.65 -9.53 -1.84
CA PHE A 86 24.20 -9.07 -0.52
C PHE A 86 22.77 -9.54 -0.29
N TYR A 87 22.57 -10.21 0.85
CA TYR A 87 21.25 -10.63 1.31
C TYR A 87 20.89 -9.85 2.56
N TYR A 88 19.61 -9.51 2.69
CA TYR A 88 19.06 -8.99 3.92
C TYR A 88 17.87 -9.85 4.31
N ASP A 89 17.86 -10.32 5.54
CA ASP A 89 16.67 -10.92 6.13
C ASP A 89 15.69 -9.79 6.45
N ILE A 90 14.44 -9.98 6.02
CA ILE A 90 13.36 -9.03 6.24
C ILE A 90 12.50 -9.55 7.38
N GLU A 91 12.39 -8.74 8.42
CA GLU A 91 11.35 -8.87 9.45
C GLU A 91 10.38 -7.71 9.25
N ALA A 92 9.09 -8.02 9.05
CA ALA A 92 8.09 -7.01 8.81
C ALA A 92 6.79 -7.30 9.56
N PHE A 93 6.09 -6.23 9.94
CA PHE A 93 4.82 -6.32 10.63
C PHE A 93 3.78 -5.48 9.91
N MET A 94 2.63 -6.09 9.62
CA MET A 94 1.42 -5.35 9.32
C MET A 94 0.60 -5.23 10.60
N ASN A 95 0.50 -4.01 11.12
CA ASN A 95 -0.31 -3.70 12.28
C ASN A 95 -1.71 -3.32 11.81
N ILE A 96 -2.72 -4.02 12.29
CA ILE A 96 -4.14 -3.78 12.03
C ILE A 96 -4.75 -3.15 13.27
N TYR A 97 -5.47 -2.05 13.11
CA TYR A 97 -6.10 -1.31 14.21
C TYR A 97 -7.60 -1.27 13.99
N ASP A 98 -8.37 -1.93 14.85
CA ASP A 98 -9.82 -1.94 14.82
C ASP A 98 -10.41 -1.42 16.15
N ALA A 99 -11.70 -1.67 16.38
CA ALA A 99 -12.39 -1.27 17.61
C ALA A 99 -11.90 -2.03 18.86
N ASP A 100 -11.38 -3.25 18.69
CA ASP A 100 -10.93 -4.13 19.78
C ASP A 100 -9.45 -3.91 20.12
N GLY A 101 -8.69 -3.31 19.21
CA GLY A 101 -7.35 -2.81 19.48
C GLY A 101 -6.39 -3.03 18.32
N LYS A 102 -5.12 -3.28 18.68
CA LYS A 102 -4.04 -3.54 17.73
C LYS A 102 -3.82 -5.05 17.59
N HIS A 103 -3.89 -5.53 16.36
CA HIS A 103 -3.51 -6.89 15.96
C HIS A 103 -2.29 -6.80 15.05
N THR A 104 -1.42 -7.81 15.08
CA THR A 104 -0.16 -7.78 14.34
C THR A 104 -0.02 -9.05 13.54
N VAL A 105 0.19 -8.90 12.23
CA VAL A 105 0.56 -9.99 11.32
C VAL A 105 2.05 -9.85 11.05
N GLU A 106 2.79 -10.91 11.33
CA GLU A 106 4.23 -10.97 11.07
C GLU A 106 4.50 -11.52 9.67
N TYR A 107 5.51 -10.94 9.04
CA TYR A 107 6.00 -11.31 7.72
C TYR A 107 7.51 -11.49 7.77
N THR A 108 7.99 -12.51 7.08
CA THR A 108 9.41 -12.80 6.91
C THR A 108 9.77 -12.86 5.44
N GLY A 109 11.00 -12.51 5.11
CA GLY A 109 11.39 -12.41 3.71
C GLY A 109 12.88 -12.24 3.51
N VAL A 110 13.24 -12.07 2.24
CA VAL A 110 14.61 -11.79 1.82
C VAL A 110 14.64 -10.63 0.84
N PHE A 111 15.66 -9.80 0.96
CA PHE A 111 16.02 -8.78 0.00
C PHE A 111 17.40 -9.11 -0.57
N GLU A 112 17.42 -9.40 -1.87
CA GLU A 112 18.62 -9.77 -2.61
C GLU A 112 19.10 -8.58 -3.44
N LEU A 113 20.41 -8.32 -3.41
CA LEU A 113 21.09 -7.31 -4.21
C LEU A 113 22.27 -7.96 -4.92
N ASP A 114 22.30 -7.85 -6.24
CA ASP A 114 23.47 -8.21 -7.00
C ASP A 114 24.45 -7.03 -7.12
N GLY A 115 25.71 -7.33 -7.39
CA GLY A 115 26.76 -6.32 -7.61
C GLY A 115 26.57 -5.47 -8.88
N GLN A 116 25.53 -5.70 -9.68
CA GLN A 116 25.20 -4.95 -10.90
C GLN A 116 23.97 -4.04 -10.75
N GLY A 117 23.37 -3.99 -9.55
CA GLY A 117 22.22 -3.14 -9.25
C GLY A 117 20.86 -3.79 -9.52
N TYR A 118 20.82 -5.07 -9.88
CA TYR A 118 19.60 -5.85 -9.81
C TYR A 118 19.24 -6.14 -8.36
N PHE A 119 17.95 -6.15 -8.08
CA PHE A 119 17.47 -6.53 -6.77
C PHE A 119 16.11 -7.21 -6.83
N ALA A 120 15.84 -8.01 -5.79
CA ALA A 120 14.59 -8.72 -5.63
C ALA A 120 14.15 -8.69 -4.17
N PHE A 121 12.86 -8.45 -3.95
CA PHE A 121 12.24 -8.60 -2.63
C PHE A 121 11.27 -9.77 -2.67
N TYR A 122 11.35 -10.60 -1.64
CA TYR A 122 10.37 -11.62 -1.36
C TYR A 122 9.90 -11.49 0.08
N LEU A 123 8.58 -11.46 0.29
CA LEU A 123 7.96 -11.38 1.61
C LEU A 123 6.72 -12.27 1.66
N GLU A 124 6.54 -13.00 2.77
CA GLU A 124 5.37 -13.85 3.04
C GLU A 124 5.04 -13.87 4.55
N PRO A 125 3.85 -14.33 4.97
CA PRO A 125 3.51 -14.44 6.39
C PRO A 125 4.46 -15.37 7.13
N ALA A 126 4.83 -15.02 8.36
CA ALA A 126 5.84 -15.73 9.14
C ALA A 126 5.34 -17.10 9.64
N SER A 127 4.04 -17.24 9.87
CA SER A 127 3.41 -18.49 10.35
C SER A 127 2.04 -18.74 9.71
N ASN A 128 1.47 -19.93 9.96
CA ASN A 128 0.09 -20.21 9.57
C ASN A 128 -0.92 -19.39 10.40
N ASP A 129 -0.57 -18.99 11.63
CA ASP A 129 -1.42 -18.13 12.44
C ASP A 129 -1.48 -16.71 11.83
N ASP A 130 -0.38 -16.23 11.27
CA ASP A 130 -0.33 -14.97 10.51
C ASP A 130 -1.16 -15.02 9.22
N VAL A 131 -1.11 -16.15 8.50
CA VAL A 131 -1.99 -16.40 7.34
C VAL A 131 -3.46 -16.30 7.75
N ASN A 132 -3.84 -17.00 8.82
CA ASN A 132 -5.23 -17.01 9.31
C ASN A 132 -5.66 -15.60 9.76
N LEU A 133 -4.78 -14.86 10.43
CA LEU A 133 -5.07 -13.51 10.89
C LEU A 133 -5.25 -12.55 9.71
N VAL A 134 -4.40 -12.62 8.68
CA VAL A 134 -4.60 -11.81 7.47
C VAL A 134 -5.91 -12.13 6.79
N ASP A 135 -6.23 -13.42 6.61
CA ASP A 135 -7.44 -13.85 5.91
C ASP A 135 -8.68 -13.34 6.67
N MET A 136 -8.68 -13.43 8.00
CA MET A 136 -9.75 -12.90 8.85
C MET A 136 -10.08 -11.42 8.57
N TYR A 137 -9.07 -10.58 8.29
CA TYR A 137 -9.29 -9.16 8.02
C TYR A 137 -9.48 -8.82 6.55
N LEU A 138 -8.83 -9.57 5.65
CA LEU A 138 -8.67 -9.17 4.26
C LEU A 138 -9.43 -10.05 3.26
N HIS A 139 -10.06 -11.15 3.68
CA HIS A 139 -10.80 -12.08 2.81
C HIS A 139 -11.91 -11.39 2.02
N ASP A 140 -12.75 -10.61 2.71
CA ASP A 140 -13.93 -9.93 2.13
C ASP A 140 -13.64 -8.49 1.66
N VAL A 141 -12.39 -8.04 1.81
CA VAL A 141 -11.99 -6.69 1.44
C VAL A 141 -11.85 -6.59 -0.07
N SER A 142 -12.34 -5.48 -0.64
CA SER A 142 -12.29 -5.29 -2.10
C SER A 142 -10.85 -5.35 -2.66
N GLN A 143 -10.69 -5.89 -3.87
CA GLN A 143 -9.38 -6.00 -4.52
C GLN A 143 -8.64 -4.66 -4.67
N THR A 144 -9.37 -3.57 -4.83
CA THR A 144 -8.80 -2.22 -4.89
C THR A 144 -8.30 -1.74 -3.53
N PHE A 145 -8.87 -2.22 -2.41
CA PHE A 145 -8.32 -2.00 -1.07
C PHE A 145 -7.07 -2.86 -0.85
N ILE A 146 -7.11 -4.14 -1.22
CA ILE A 146 -5.94 -5.04 -1.14
C ILE A 146 -4.76 -4.48 -1.93
N THR A 147 -5.01 -3.95 -3.13
CA THR A 147 -3.98 -3.30 -3.96
C THR A 147 -3.36 -2.09 -3.25
N ASP A 148 -4.16 -1.28 -2.57
CA ASP A 148 -3.67 -0.10 -1.82
C ASP A 148 -2.84 -0.51 -0.60
N ILE A 149 -3.31 -1.49 0.18
CA ILE A 149 -2.58 -2.08 1.30
C ILE A 149 -1.22 -2.63 0.81
N THR A 150 -1.23 -3.42 -0.26
CA THR A 150 -0.01 -3.97 -0.87
C THR A 150 0.94 -2.86 -1.31
N THR A 151 0.42 -1.81 -1.96
CA THR A 151 1.21 -0.68 -2.45
C THR A 151 1.87 0.08 -1.30
N LYS A 152 1.13 0.31 -0.20
CA LYS A 152 1.66 0.94 1.02
C LYS A 152 2.76 0.08 1.65
N PHE A 153 2.57 -1.24 1.69
CA PHE A 153 3.58 -2.16 2.22
C PHE A 153 4.86 -2.12 1.35
N LYS A 154 4.72 -2.24 0.02
CA LYS A 154 5.83 -2.09 -0.94
C LYS A 154 6.56 -0.75 -0.77
N THR A 155 5.82 0.34 -0.61
CA THR A 155 6.40 1.67 -0.38
C THR A 155 7.23 1.71 0.89
N LYS A 156 6.76 1.08 1.98
CA LYS A 156 7.52 1.00 3.23
C LYS A 156 8.78 0.15 3.08
N LEU A 157 8.71 -1.00 2.41
CA LEU A 157 9.88 -1.85 2.10
C LEU A 157 10.93 -1.07 1.32
N ILE A 158 10.55 -0.42 0.22
CA ILE A 158 11.45 0.39 -0.62
C ILE A 158 12.09 1.51 0.21
N HIS A 159 11.31 2.18 1.05
CA HIS A 159 11.82 3.26 1.90
C HIS A 159 12.89 2.77 2.86
N VAL A 160 12.66 1.67 3.57
CA VAL A 160 13.65 1.10 4.51
C VAL A 160 14.88 0.57 3.77
N ALA A 161 14.71 -0.08 2.61
CA ALA A 161 15.84 -0.56 1.82
C ALA A 161 16.75 0.58 1.34
N LYS A 162 16.19 1.72 0.96
CA LYS A 162 16.96 2.94 0.61
C LYS A 162 17.73 3.53 1.80
N GLU A 163 17.34 3.23 3.04
CA GLU A 163 18.07 3.67 4.23
C GLU A 163 19.27 2.76 4.54
N THR A 164 19.24 1.48 4.10
CA THR A 164 20.36 0.54 4.30
C THR A 164 21.58 0.82 3.41
N GLY A 165 21.40 1.60 2.34
CA GLY A 165 22.47 2.02 1.44
C GLY A 165 21.95 2.91 0.30
N ASN A 166 22.84 3.58 -0.41
CA ASN A 166 22.50 4.51 -1.51
C ASN A 166 22.10 3.77 -2.81
N TYR A 167 21.17 2.82 -2.72
CA TYR A 167 20.64 2.08 -3.88
C TYR A 167 19.50 2.86 -4.56
N ILE A 168 19.46 2.83 -5.88
CA ILE A 168 18.31 3.35 -6.65
C ILE A 168 17.31 2.21 -6.79
N ILE A 169 16.24 2.27 -6.00
CA ILE A 169 15.16 1.27 -5.95
C ILE A 169 13.85 1.95 -6.40
N ASP A 170 13.21 1.46 -7.46
CA ASP A 170 11.92 1.90 -7.98
C ASP A 170 10.81 0.86 -7.68
N MET A 171 9.55 1.23 -7.93
CA MET A 171 8.38 0.35 -7.79
C MET A 171 8.24 -0.67 -8.93
N ASN A 172 8.92 -0.44 -10.06
CA ASN A 172 8.92 -1.34 -11.22
C ASN A 172 9.77 -2.60 -11.00
N ASP A 173 10.50 -2.65 -9.89
CA ASP A 173 11.42 -3.72 -9.58
C ASP A 173 10.71 -4.96 -9.04
N HIS A 174 11.42 -6.09 -9.00
CA HIS A 174 10.89 -7.41 -8.66
C HIS A 174 10.53 -7.54 -7.17
N ILE A 175 9.46 -6.87 -6.75
CA ILE A 175 8.93 -6.90 -5.38
C ILE A 175 7.72 -7.82 -5.31
N THR A 176 7.93 -8.99 -4.72
CA THR A 176 6.89 -9.98 -4.46
C THR A 176 6.50 -9.94 -2.99
N ILE A 177 5.25 -9.60 -2.71
CA ILE A 177 4.65 -9.75 -1.38
C ILE A 177 3.49 -10.72 -1.52
N ASN A 178 3.62 -11.89 -0.91
CA ASN A 178 2.49 -12.77 -0.69
C ASN A 178 1.81 -12.27 0.57
N LEU A 179 0.68 -11.58 0.43
CA LEU A 179 -0.08 -11.12 1.61
C LEU A 179 -0.74 -12.30 2.32
N PHE A 180 -1.33 -13.23 1.58
CA PHE A 180 -2.24 -14.25 2.09
C PHE A 180 -1.62 -15.64 2.24
N ASP A 181 -0.49 -15.89 1.57
CA ASP A 181 0.02 -17.25 1.42
C ASP A 181 1.46 -17.34 1.88
N LYS A 182 1.75 -18.44 2.56
CA LYS A 182 3.11 -18.88 2.85
C LYS A 182 3.50 -20.01 1.90
N LYS A 183 4.66 -19.93 1.23
CA LYS A 183 5.16 -21.06 0.44
C LYS A 183 5.36 -22.26 1.39
N LYS A 184 4.83 -23.42 1.00
CA LYS A 184 5.17 -24.67 1.68
C LYS A 184 6.67 -24.90 1.52
N THR A 185 7.41 -24.84 2.62
CA THR A 185 8.76 -25.38 2.70
C THR A 185 8.66 -26.89 2.50
N ASN A 186 9.15 -27.37 1.36
CA ASN A 186 9.31 -28.80 1.09
C ASN A 186 10.42 -29.40 1.98
#